data_AF-A0A811L7X1-F1
#
_entry.id   AF-A0A811L7X1-F1
#
_cell.length_a   1.000
_cell.length_b   1.000
_cell.length_c   1.000
_cell.angle_alpha   90.00
_cell.angle_beta   90.00
_cell.angle_gamma   90.00
#
_symmetry.space_group_name_H-M   'P 1'
#
loop_
_entity.id
_entity.type
_entity.pdbx_description
1 polymer ?
#
loop_
_entity_poly.entity_id
_entity_poly.type
_entity_poly.pdbx_seq_one_letter_code
_entity_poly.pdbx_strand_id
1 'polypeptide(L)'
;MTFKSLFLFLLFVIIVYTSSVDQIDIKENLNQDYDQETCTKEDCTDKDTKQHLKYLKDDNGNIIEKTSPEYDAYLSYSRRLQASMNLSVNPCDDFYSFVCESAKSNKDLDIFSVLSSRAYQIVKHEMEELTHEKTI
;
A
#
# COMPACT_ATOMS: atom_id res chain seq x y z
N MET A 1 57.52 -7.20 2.38
CA MET A 1 56.04 -7.15 2.23
C MET A 1 55.71 -7.47 0.78
N THR A 2 55.12 -8.63 0.50
CA THR A 2 54.86 -9.09 -0.87
C THR A 2 53.52 -8.55 -1.37
N PHE A 3 53.44 -8.21 -2.66
CA PHE A 3 52.27 -7.60 -3.31
C PHE A 3 50.95 -8.35 -3.04
N LYS A 4 51.02 -9.68 -2.86
CA LYS A 4 49.89 -10.53 -2.46
C LYS A 4 49.30 -10.18 -1.10
N SER A 5 50.13 -9.79 -0.14
CA SER A 5 49.69 -9.42 1.21
C SER A 5 48.96 -8.08 1.24
N LEU A 6 49.34 -7.15 0.36
CA LEU A 6 48.67 -5.85 0.23
C LEU A 6 47.29 -6.00 -0.44
N PHE A 7 47.21 -6.87 -1.45
CA PHE A 7 45.95 -7.13 -2.17
C PHE A 7 44.89 -7.80 -1.29
N LEU A 8 45.30 -8.76 -0.44
CA LEU A 8 44.40 -9.39 0.52
C LEU A 8 43.90 -8.42 1.58
N PHE A 9 44.75 -7.49 2.05
CA PHE A 9 44.34 -6.44 2.97
C PHE A 9 43.33 -5.47 2.33
N LEU A 10 43.54 -5.08 1.08
CA LEU A 10 42.61 -4.21 0.36
C LEU A 10 41.25 -4.89 0.14
N LEU A 11 41.23 -6.18 -0.21
CA LEU A 11 39.98 -6.92 -0.34
C LEU A 11 39.24 -7.04 1.00
N PHE A 12 39.96 -7.27 2.10
CA PHE A 12 39.35 -7.33 3.43
C PHE A 12 38.73 -5.99 3.85
N VAL A 13 39.43 -4.87 3.56
CA VAL A 13 38.91 -3.52 3.82
C VAL A 13 37.68 -3.22 2.96
N ILE A 14 37.68 -3.61 1.68
CA ILE A 14 36.51 -3.42 0.80
C ILE A 14 35.31 -4.23 1.31
N ILE A 15 35.50 -5.50 1.68
CA ILE A 15 34.41 -6.36 2.18
C ILE A 15 33.82 -5.81 3.49
N VAL A 16 34.67 -5.35 4.42
CA VAL A 16 34.20 -4.73 5.67
C VAL A 16 33.48 -3.41 5.40
N TYR A 17 33.96 -2.62 4.44
CA TYR A 17 33.33 -1.35 4.07
C TYR A 17 31.96 -1.55 3.40
N THR A 18 31.81 -2.55 2.51
CA THR A 18 30.51 -2.85 1.88
C THR A 18 29.51 -3.47 2.85
N SER A 19 29.97 -4.14 3.91
CA SER A 19 29.09 -4.71 4.95
C SER A 19 28.48 -3.63 5.88
N SER A 20 28.94 -2.38 5.79
CA SER A 20 28.51 -1.28 6.66
C SER A 20 27.48 -0.35 6.00
N VAL A 21 27.07 -0.62 4.75
CA VAL A 21 26.12 0.21 3.99
C VAL A 21 24.73 -0.45 3.99
N ASP A 22 24.14 -0.67 5.16
CA ASP A 22 22.77 -1.20 5.31
C ASP A 22 21.87 -0.35 6.23
N GLN A 23 22.13 0.95 6.32
CA GLN A 23 21.19 1.90 6.93
C GLN A 23 21.12 3.17 6.07
N ILE A 24 20.49 3.06 4.90
CA ILE A 24 19.81 4.23 4.34
C ILE A 24 18.50 4.31 5.13
N ASP A 25 18.54 5.04 6.24
CA ASP A 25 17.34 5.56 6.88
C ASP A 25 16.64 6.45 5.85
N ILE A 26 15.65 5.89 5.16
CA ILE A 26 14.64 6.69 4.47
C ILE A 26 13.85 7.39 5.59
N LYS A 27 14.35 8.54 6.03
CA LYS A 27 13.51 9.54 6.69
C LYS A 27 12.56 10.06 5.62
N GLU A 28 11.46 9.33 5.45
CA GLU A 28 10.33 9.80 4.70
C GLU A 28 9.86 11.07 5.39
N ASN A 29 10.16 12.19 4.74
CA ASN A 29 9.72 13.51 5.15
C ASN A 29 8.26 13.64 4.71
N LEU A 30 7.38 12.85 5.35
CA LEU A 30 5.94 13.00 5.27
C LEU A 30 5.55 14.18 6.16
N ASN A 31 5.94 15.39 5.74
CA ASN A 31 5.13 16.58 6.02
C ASN A 31 3.94 16.52 5.07
N GLN A 32 3.04 15.58 5.35
CA GLN A 32 1.71 15.59 4.80
C GLN A 32 0.85 16.22 5.89
N ASP A 33 0.42 17.44 5.60
CA ASP A 33 -0.61 18.20 6.28
C ASP A 33 -1.91 17.38 6.22
N TYR A 34 -2.00 16.39 7.10
CA TYR A 34 -3.21 15.63 7.36
C TYR A 34 -3.72 16.18 8.67
N ASP A 35 -4.91 16.78 8.65
CA ASP A 35 -5.64 17.18 9.84
C ASP A 35 -5.77 15.97 10.76
N GLN A 36 -4.83 15.85 11.69
CA GLN A 36 -4.83 14.82 12.71
C GLN A 36 -5.87 15.23 13.74
N GLU A 37 -7.14 15.00 13.40
CA GLU A 37 -8.17 14.88 14.42
C GLU A 37 -7.73 13.71 15.30
N THR A 38 -7.22 14.08 16.46
CA THR A 38 -6.60 13.18 17.41
C THR A 38 -7.71 12.30 17.95
N CYS A 39 -7.80 11.06 17.49
CA CYS A 39 -8.65 10.05 18.12
C CYS A 39 -8.18 9.86 19.56
N THR A 40 -8.83 10.57 20.47
CA THR A 40 -8.69 10.32 21.90
C THR A 40 -9.34 8.97 22.20
N LYS A 41 -8.77 8.24 23.17
CA LYS A 41 -9.07 6.83 23.48
C LYS A 41 -10.54 6.54 23.85
N GLU A 42 -11.42 7.53 23.90
CA GLU A 42 -12.82 7.39 24.27
C GLU A 42 -13.78 7.27 23.06
N ASP A 43 -13.34 7.54 21.81
CA ASP A 43 -14.24 7.62 20.65
C ASP A 43 -14.15 6.49 19.62
N CYS A 44 -13.40 5.41 19.90
CA CYS A 44 -13.37 4.25 18.99
C CYS A 44 -14.59 3.32 19.10
N THR A 45 -15.56 3.63 19.96
CA THR A 45 -16.85 2.91 20.00
C THR A 45 -17.88 3.62 19.12
N ASP A 46 -17.65 3.60 17.81
CA ASP A 46 -18.60 4.16 16.87
C ASP A 46 -19.82 3.22 16.73
N LYS A 47 -20.88 3.53 17.47
CA LYS A 47 -22.24 2.99 17.23
C LYS A 47 -22.90 3.64 16.01
N ASP A 48 -22.26 4.62 15.36
CA ASP A 48 -22.77 5.41 14.24
C ASP A 48 -22.17 5.02 12.87
N THR A 49 -21.45 3.90 12.78
CA THR A 49 -20.87 3.40 11.51
C THR A 49 -21.93 3.07 10.45
N LYS A 50 -23.22 3.01 10.84
CA LYS A 50 -24.33 2.84 9.89
C LYS A 50 -24.76 4.12 9.18
N GLN A 51 -24.42 5.31 9.70
CA GLN A 51 -24.97 6.57 9.19
C GLN A 51 -23.99 7.36 8.30
N HIS A 52 -22.68 7.16 8.45
CA HIS A 52 -21.66 7.88 7.68
C HIS A 52 -21.47 7.40 6.23
N LEU A 53 -21.98 6.22 5.86
CA LEU A 53 -21.90 5.67 4.51
C LEU A 53 -23.06 6.09 3.57
N LYS A 54 -23.78 7.17 3.89
CA LYS A 54 -24.91 7.59 3.05
C LYS A 54 -24.45 8.19 1.70
N TYR A 55 -23.23 8.75 1.64
CA TYR A 55 -22.69 9.44 0.47
C TYR A 55 -21.20 9.19 0.32
N LEU A 56 -20.75 8.87 -0.90
CA LEU A 56 -19.32 8.87 -1.25
C LEU A 56 -18.85 10.32 -1.38
N LYS A 57 -17.62 10.63 -0.96
CA LYS A 57 -17.02 11.96 -1.08
C LYS A 57 -15.74 11.90 -1.90
N ASP A 58 -15.43 12.97 -2.62
CA ASP A 58 -14.15 13.17 -3.30
C ASP A 58 -13.06 13.69 -2.32
N ASP A 59 -11.84 13.89 -2.83
CA ASP A 59 -10.69 14.37 -2.04
C ASP A 59 -10.87 15.78 -1.48
N ASN A 60 -11.83 16.55 -2.01
CA ASN A 60 -12.21 17.89 -1.52
C ASN A 60 -13.40 17.84 -0.56
N GLY A 61 -13.91 16.64 -0.25
CA GLY A 61 -15.08 16.44 0.60
C GLY A 61 -16.43 16.67 -0.07
N ASN A 62 -16.48 16.88 -1.40
CA ASN A 62 -17.74 17.02 -2.14
C ASN A 62 -18.42 15.66 -2.31
N ILE A 63 -19.74 15.64 -2.31
CA ILE A 63 -20.50 14.41 -2.53
C ILE A 63 -20.35 13.97 -3.99
N ILE A 64 -19.93 12.72 -4.20
CA ILE A 64 -19.96 12.05 -5.49
C ILE A 64 -21.41 11.64 -5.76
N GLU A 65 -22.03 12.27 -6.76
CA GLU A 65 -23.39 11.95 -7.16
C GLU A 65 -23.50 10.51 -7.70
N LYS A 66 -24.62 9.84 -7.43
CA LYS A 66 -24.89 8.48 -7.95
C LYS A 66 -24.92 8.39 -9.47
N THR A 67 -25.13 9.51 -10.14
CA THR A 67 -25.18 9.68 -11.58
C THR A 67 -23.80 9.87 -12.20
N SER A 68 -22.76 10.08 -11.39
CA SER A 68 -21.40 10.23 -11.90
C SER A 68 -20.88 8.89 -12.44
N PRO A 69 -20.12 8.89 -13.54
CA PRO A 69 -19.57 7.67 -14.11
C PRO A 69 -18.57 6.96 -13.16
N GLU A 70 -18.00 7.68 -12.19
CA GLU A 70 -17.04 7.17 -11.23
C GLU A 70 -17.70 6.54 -9.99
N TYR A 71 -18.98 6.84 -9.72
CA TYR A 71 -19.66 6.42 -8.49
C TYR A 71 -19.58 4.91 -8.25
N ASP A 72 -19.85 4.11 -9.28
CA ASP A 72 -19.82 2.65 -9.19
C ASP A 72 -18.41 2.11 -8.93
N ALA A 73 -17.38 2.76 -9.49
CA ALA A 73 -15.99 2.38 -9.26
C ALA A 73 -15.60 2.62 -7.79
N TYR A 74 -15.89 3.82 -7.26
CA TYR A 74 -15.63 4.15 -5.86
C TYR A 74 -16.44 3.29 -4.89
N LEU A 75 -17.71 3.01 -5.20
CA LEU A 75 -18.55 2.13 -4.38
C LEU A 75 -18.03 0.70 -4.35
N SER A 76 -17.64 0.17 -5.51
CA SER A 76 -17.06 -1.17 -5.63
C SER A 76 -15.74 -1.27 -4.85
N TYR A 77 -14.88 -0.25 -4.96
CA TYR A 77 -13.59 -0.20 -4.27
C TYR A 77 -13.77 -0.13 -2.75
N SER A 78 -14.59 0.80 -2.25
CA SER A 78 -14.84 0.97 -0.80
C SER A 78 -15.40 -0.30 -0.16
N ARG A 79 -16.33 -1.00 -0.82
CA ARG A 79 -16.87 -2.29 -0.34
C ARG A 79 -15.80 -3.38 -0.26
N ARG A 80 -14.92 -3.45 -1.25
CA ARG A 80 -13.81 -4.42 -1.26
C ARG A 80 -12.79 -4.12 -0.18
N LEU A 81 -12.46 -2.84 0.03
CA LEU A 81 -11.56 -2.40 1.09
C LEU A 81 -12.14 -2.72 2.47
N GLN A 82 -13.43 -2.44 2.68
CA GLN A 82 -14.10 -2.79 3.93
C GLN A 82 -14.07 -4.29 4.20
N ALA A 83 -14.28 -5.12 3.17
CA ALA A 83 -14.22 -6.57 3.27
C ALA A 83 -12.79 -7.11 3.46
N SER A 84 -11.76 -6.34 3.09
CA SER A 84 -10.36 -6.73 3.23
C SER A 84 -9.83 -6.51 4.64
N MET A 85 -10.47 -5.66 5.46
CA MET A 85 -10.03 -5.26 6.79
C MET A 85 -10.77 -6.02 7.91
N ASN A 86 -10.08 -6.25 9.03
CA ASN A 86 -10.63 -6.85 10.24
C ASN A 86 -11.15 -5.75 11.16
N LEU A 87 -12.39 -5.32 10.94
CA LEU A 87 -13.04 -4.26 11.72
C LEU A 87 -13.31 -4.62 13.21
N SER A 88 -12.95 -5.84 13.64
CA SER A 88 -13.05 -6.26 15.04
C SER A 88 -11.78 -5.95 15.85
N VAL A 89 -10.69 -5.57 15.17
CA VAL A 89 -9.41 -5.20 15.79
C VAL A 89 -9.29 -3.68 15.83
N ASN A 90 -8.80 -3.13 16.95
CA ASN A 90 -8.51 -1.72 17.03
C ASN A 90 -7.21 -1.40 16.27
N PRO A 91 -7.23 -0.52 15.25
CA PRO A 91 -6.02 -0.16 14.51
C PRO A 91 -4.94 0.53 15.36
N CYS A 92 -5.31 1.16 16.48
CA CYS A 92 -4.35 1.78 17.39
C CYS A 92 -3.57 0.76 18.23
N ASP A 93 -4.15 -0.43 18.43
CA ASP A 93 -3.55 -1.50 19.25
C ASP A 93 -2.80 -2.51 18.37
N ASP A 94 -3.37 -2.88 17.21
CA ASP A 94 -2.75 -3.77 16.24
C ASP A 94 -3.20 -3.44 14.80
N PHE A 95 -2.53 -2.46 14.20
CA PHE A 95 -2.77 -2.04 12.82
C PHE A 95 -2.55 -3.17 11.81
N TYR A 96 -1.58 -4.06 12.06
CA TYR A 96 -1.30 -5.15 11.14
C TYR A 96 -2.46 -6.13 11.10
N SER A 97 -3.01 -6.50 12.25
CA SER A 97 -4.16 -7.40 12.31
C SER A 97 -5.43 -6.74 11.77
N PHE A 98 -5.62 -5.45 11.99
CA PHE A 98 -6.70 -4.66 11.39
C PHE A 98 -6.66 -4.67 9.85
N VAL A 99 -5.49 -4.47 9.22
CA VAL A 99 -5.41 -4.37 7.76
C VAL A 99 -5.25 -5.72 7.06
N CYS A 100 -4.44 -6.63 7.62
CA CYS A 100 -3.89 -7.76 6.88
C CYS A 100 -4.46 -9.12 7.28
N GLU A 101 -5.01 -9.27 8.49
CA GLU A 101 -5.34 -10.60 9.02
C GLU A 101 -6.58 -11.21 8.34
N SER A 102 -7.57 -10.38 8.02
CA SER A 102 -8.76 -10.74 7.22
C SER A 102 -8.39 -11.25 5.83
N ALA A 103 -7.43 -10.60 5.15
CA ALA A 103 -6.94 -10.99 3.84
C ALA A 103 -6.19 -12.34 3.82
N LYS A 104 -5.61 -12.78 4.95
CA LYS A 104 -4.93 -14.09 5.04
C LYS A 104 -5.89 -15.27 4.88
N SER A 105 -7.15 -15.10 5.29
CA SER A 105 -8.17 -16.15 5.24
C SER A 105 -8.77 -16.33 3.84
N ASN A 106 -8.75 -15.29 3.01
CA ASN A 106 -9.34 -15.32 1.69
C ASN A 106 -8.64 -14.31 0.76
N LYS A 107 -7.74 -14.80 -0.09
CA LYS A 107 -6.90 -13.95 -0.98
C LYS A 107 -7.73 -13.10 -1.93
N ASP A 108 -8.96 -13.53 -2.26
CA ASP A 108 -9.87 -12.77 -3.11
C ASP A 108 -10.44 -11.51 -2.42
N LEU A 109 -10.28 -11.41 -1.09
CA LEU A 109 -10.62 -10.23 -0.30
C LEU A 109 -9.44 -9.24 -0.18
N ASP A 110 -8.20 -9.66 -0.49
CA ASP A 110 -7.06 -8.75 -0.53
C ASP A 110 -7.14 -7.85 -1.78
N ILE A 111 -7.64 -6.64 -1.58
CA ILE A 111 -7.82 -5.65 -2.64
C ILE A 111 -6.50 -5.28 -3.32
N PHE A 112 -5.37 -5.28 -2.60
CA PHE A 112 -4.07 -4.95 -3.17
C PHE A 112 -3.58 -6.05 -4.10
N SER A 113 -3.82 -7.32 -3.74
CA SER A 113 -3.51 -8.45 -4.63
C SER A 113 -4.31 -8.40 -5.94
N VAL A 114 -5.60 -8.03 -5.86
CA VAL A 114 -6.48 -7.91 -7.02
C VAL A 114 -6.04 -6.75 -7.93
N LEU A 115 -5.71 -5.59 -7.34
CA LEU A 115 -5.22 -4.44 -8.09
C LEU A 115 -3.88 -4.72 -8.75
N SER A 116 -2.93 -5.29 -8.01
CA SER A 116 -1.62 -5.68 -8.53
C SER A 116 -1.75 -6.67 -9.69
N SER A 117 -2.64 -7.66 -9.55
CA SER A 117 -2.91 -8.65 -10.61
C SER A 117 -3.47 -7.99 -11.88
N ARG A 118 -4.40 -7.03 -11.75
CA ARG A 118 -4.96 -6.31 -12.92
C ARG A 118 -3.93 -5.41 -13.58
N ALA A 119 -3.15 -4.67 -12.80
CA ALA A 119 -2.08 -3.82 -13.31
C ALA A 119 -1.05 -4.64 -14.10
N TYR A 120 -0.68 -5.82 -13.58
CA TYR A 120 0.21 -6.75 -14.27
C TYR A 120 -0.33 -7.19 -15.64
N GLN A 121 -1.61 -7.55 -15.75
CA GLN A 121 -2.19 -7.98 -17.03
C GLN A 121 -2.22 -6.87 -18.08
N ILE A 122 -2.47 -5.62 -17.67
CA ILE A 122 -2.46 -4.46 -18.58
C ILE A 122 -1.06 -4.26 -19.15
N VAL A 123 -0.04 -4.21 -18.29
CA VAL A 123 1.36 -4.05 -18.71
C VAL A 123 1.78 -5.23 -19.60
N LYS A 124 1.36 -6.44 -19.26
CA LYS A 124 1.65 -7.63 -20.06
C LYS A 124 1.06 -7.52 -21.48
N HIS A 125 -0.21 -7.14 -21.60
CA HIS A 125 -0.87 -6.98 -22.90
C HIS A 125 -0.18 -5.92 -23.76
N GLU A 126 0.17 -4.78 -23.16
CA GLU A 126 0.89 -3.70 -23.84
C GLU A 126 2.28 -4.13 -24.32
N MET A 127 3.00 -4.92 -23.51
CA MET A 127 4.29 -5.49 -23.90
C MET A 127 4.17 -6.53 -25.03
N GLU A 128 3.11 -7.35 -25.03
CA GLU A 128 2.85 -8.33 -26.10
C GLU A 128 2.52 -7.65 -27.43
N GLU A 129 1.74 -6.58 -27.44
CA GLU A 129 1.46 -5.79 -28.66
C GLU A 129 2.73 -5.13 -29.23
N LEU A 130 3.57 -4.55 -28.37
CA LEU A 130 4.84 -3.93 -28.79
C LEU A 130 5.85 -4.94 -29.35
N THR A 131 5.79 -6.21 -28.91
CA THR A 131 6.62 -7.27 -29.49
C THR A 131 6.12 -7.72 -30.87
N HIS A 132 4.82 -7.63 -31.14
CA HIS A 132 4.28 -7.95 -32.46
C HIS A 132 4.54 -6.87 -33.51
N GLU A 133 4.53 -5.59 -33.13
CA GLU A 133 4.83 -4.48 -34.04
C GLU A 133 6.29 -4.47 -34.53
N LYS A 134 7.23 -4.96 -33.70
CA LYS A 134 8.67 -4.98 -34.04
C LYS A 134 9.13 -6.14 -34.93
N THR A 135 8.24 -7.07 -35.27
CA THR A 135 8.57 -8.28 -36.05
C THR A 135 8.13 -8.19 -37.52
N ILE A 136 7.67 -7.01 -37.98
CA ILE A 136 7.29 -6.73 -39.38
C ILE A 136 8.34 -5.86 -40.06
#